data_AF-A0A924DND2-F1
#
_entry.id   AF-A0A924DND2-F1
#
_cell.length_a   1.000
_cell.length_b   1.000
_cell.length_c   1.000
_cell.angle_alpha   90.00
_cell.angle_beta   90.00
_cell.angle_gamma   90.00
#
_symmetry.space_group_name_H-M   'P 1'
#
loop_
_entity.id
_entity.type
_entity.pdbx_description
1 polymer ?
#
loop_
_entity_poly.entity_id
_entity_poly.type
_entity_poly.pdbx_seq_one_letter_code
_entity_poly.pdbx_strand_id
1 'polypeptide(L)'
;MNFETEYKNLNFHISVEAIAITDVSLLLGDKFNRLPNQTMVELKKGTIAPYNLVIKSKNGDDERTHYWSNVLLTSDSNELLEELGFYLDDEEILDSIISNWELVGDDSGPGWK
;
A
#
# COMPACT_ATOMS: atom_id res chain seq x y z
N MET A 1 -10.05 -4.63 5.17
CA MET A 1 -11.03 -3.55 4.89
C MET A 1 -10.98 -3.24 3.40
N ASN A 2 -12.07 -2.84 2.77
CA ASN A 2 -12.09 -2.53 1.33
C ASN A 2 -12.60 -1.10 1.12
N PHE A 3 -11.98 -0.40 0.19
CA PHE A 3 -12.28 0.99 -0.14
C PHE A 3 -12.38 1.14 -1.66
N GLU A 4 -13.23 2.06 -2.10
CA GLU A 4 -13.39 2.38 -3.52
C GLU A 4 -13.27 3.87 -3.70
N THR A 5 -12.51 4.30 -4.71
CA THR A 5 -12.35 5.70 -5.07
C THR A 5 -12.13 5.86 -6.56
N GLU A 6 -12.55 7.00 -7.10
CA GLU A 6 -12.25 7.40 -8.47
C GLU A 6 -11.22 8.53 -8.43
N TYR A 7 -10.12 8.37 -9.17
CA TYR A 7 -9.07 9.37 -9.25
C TYR A 7 -8.50 9.45 -10.67
N LYS A 8 -8.47 10.65 -11.25
CA LYS A 8 -7.99 10.94 -12.62
C LYS A 8 -8.51 9.94 -13.68
N ASN A 9 -9.82 9.66 -13.65
CA ASN A 9 -10.54 8.77 -14.57
C ASN A 9 -10.20 7.27 -14.44
N LEU A 10 -9.52 6.85 -13.37
CA LEU A 10 -9.36 5.45 -13.01
C LEU A 10 -10.20 5.13 -11.76
N ASN A 11 -10.81 3.94 -11.78
CA ASN A 11 -11.46 3.40 -10.59
C ASN A 11 -10.46 2.54 -9.82
N PHE A 12 -10.33 2.82 -8.52
CA PHE A 12 -9.46 2.09 -7.61
C PHE A 12 -10.31 1.33 -6.59
N HIS A 13 -10.02 0.03 -6.45
CA HIS A 13 -10.49 -0.79 -5.34
C HIS A 13 -9.28 -1.15 -4.48
N ILE A 14 -9.27 -0.68 -3.24
CA ILE A 14 -8.15 -0.81 -2.32
C ILE A 14 -8.56 -1.75 -1.19
N SER A 15 -7.89 -2.89 -1.09
CA SER A 15 -8.05 -3.83 0.01
C SER A 15 -6.87 -3.69 0.96
N VAL A 16 -7.18 -3.49 2.25
CA VAL A 16 -6.24 -3.42 3.36
C VAL A 16 -6.35 -4.70 4.16
N GLU A 17 -5.30 -5.52 4.10
CA GLU A 17 -5.24 -6.83 4.72
C GLU A 17 -4.30 -6.78 5.92
N ALA A 18 -4.85 -6.99 7.11
CA ALA A 18 -4.06 -7.09 8.32
C ALA A 18 -3.17 -8.32 8.25
N ILE A 19 -1.89 -8.16 8.56
CA ILE A 19 -0.98 -9.29 8.61
C ILE A 19 -1.10 -9.92 10.01
N ALA A 20 -1.51 -11.18 10.06
CA ALA A 20 -1.51 -11.93 11.32
C ALA A 20 -0.08 -12.34 11.66
N ILE A 21 0.52 -11.66 12.64
CA ILE A 21 1.96 -11.81 12.92
C ILE A 21 2.19 -12.20 14.36
N THR A 22 3.03 -13.20 14.55
CA THR A 22 3.60 -13.58 15.85
C THR A 22 4.98 -12.93 16.11
N ASP A 23 5.73 -12.57 15.06
CA ASP A 23 7.02 -11.86 15.17
C ASP A 23 7.23 -10.80 14.07
N VAL A 24 7.20 -9.53 14.48
CA VAL A 24 7.28 -8.34 13.60
C VAL A 24 8.68 -8.17 12.99
N SER A 25 9.71 -8.72 13.62
CA SER A 25 11.09 -8.62 13.13
C SER A 25 11.31 -9.35 11.81
N LEU A 26 10.58 -10.45 11.59
CA LEU A 26 10.67 -11.28 10.38
C LEU A 26 10.08 -10.60 9.14
N LEU A 27 9.08 -9.71 9.31
CA LEU A 27 8.43 -9.05 8.18
C LEU A 27 9.16 -7.80 7.70
N LEU A 28 9.77 -7.09 8.63
CA LEU A 28 10.44 -5.83 8.31
C LEU A 28 11.91 -6.05 7.95
N GLY A 29 12.49 -7.23 8.25
CA GLY A 29 13.86 -7.58 7.91
C GLY A 29 14.85 -6.50 8.35
N ASP A 30 15.75 -6.09 7.46
CA ASP A 30 16.71 -5.01 7.73
C ASP A 30 16.04 -3.64 8.00
N LYS A 31 14.79 -3.43 7.55
CA LYS A 31 14.06 -2.19 7.82
C LYS A 31 13.67 -2.07 9.30
N PHE A 32 13.50 -3.20 10.00
CA PHE A 32 13.19 -3.21 11.44
C PHE A 32 14.25 -2.45 12.26
N ASN A 33 15.52 -2.67 11.94
CA ASN A 33 16.65 -2.01 12.63
C ASN A 33 16.80 -0.53 12.26
N ARG A 34 16.10 -0.07 11.22
CA ARG A 34 16.11 1.32 10.74
C ARG A 34 14.88 2.09 11.20
N LEU A 35 13.92 1.43 11.84
CA LEU A 35 12.75 2.11 12.36
C LEU A 35 13.13 3.02 13.52
N PRO A 36 12.53 4.22 13.61
CA PRO A 36 12.65 5.07 14.80
C PRO A 36 12.23 4.29 16.05
N ASN A 37 12.91 4.54 17.17
CA ASN A 37 12.61 3.89 18.45
C ASN A 37 11.13 4.08 18.87
N GLN A 38 10.53 5.21 18.52
CA GLN A 38 9.13 5.49 18.80
C GLN A 38 8.20 4.52 18.05
N THR A 39 8.37 4.37 16.73
CA THR A 39 7.63 3.42 15.89
C THR A 39 7.78 1.98 16.40
N MET A 40 8.97 1.63 16.87
CA MET A 40 9.24 0.33 17.48
C MET A 40 8.45 0.09 18.78
N VAL A 41 8.30 1.13 19.61
CA VAL A 41 7.50 1.07 20.83
C VAL A 41 6.02 0.97 20.49
N GLU A 42 5.54 1.71 19.50
CA GLU A 42 4.15 1.69 19.02
C GLU A 42 3.77 0.32 18.44
N LEU A 43 4.63 -0.29 17.61
CA LEU A 43 4.46 -1.66 17.13
C LEU A 43 4.33 -2.66 18.28
N LYS A 44 5.22 -2.57 19.29
CA LYS A 44 5.19 -3.47 20.46
C LYS A 44 3.96 -3.29 21.33
N LYS A 45 3.42 -2.06 21.40
CA LYS A 45 2.17 -1.75 22.11
C LYS A 45 0.94 -2.16 21.30
N GLY A 46 1.09 -2.47 20.02
CA GLY A 46 0.01 -2.80 19.10
C GLY A 46 -0.81 -1.58 18.65
N THR A 47 -0.30 -0.36 18.85
CA THR A 47 -0.98 0.87 18.40
C THR A 47 -0.88 1.06 16.90
N ILE A 48 0.22 0.60 16.30
CA ILE A 48 0.36 0.44 14.85
C ILE A 48 0.62 -1.02 14.51
N ALA A 49 0.18 -1.44 13.33
CA ALA A 49 0.34 -2.78 12.81
C ALA A 49 0.69 -2.74 11.31
N PRO A 50 1.38 -3.76 10.80
CA PRO A 50 1.65 -3.87 9.38
C PRO A 50 0.43 -4.45 8.63
N TYR A 51 0.23 -3.90 7.44
CA TYR A 51 -0.82 -4.26 6.51
C TYR A 51 -0.23 -4.52 5.13
N ASN A 52 -0.94 -5.33 4.34
CA ASN A 52 -0.75 -5.39 2.90
C ASN A 52 -1.85 -4.57 2.24
N LEU A 53 -1.46 -3.68 1.32
CA LEU A 53 -2.38 -2.98 0.44
C LEU A 53 -2.41 -3.72 -0.90
N VAL A 54 -3.61 -4.14 -1.30
CA VAL A 54 -3.88 -4.67 -2.63
C VAL A 54 -4.75 -3.65 -3.36
N ILE A 55 -4.18 -3.00 -4.36
CA ILE A 55 -4.85 -1.94 -5.10
C ILE A 55 -5.15 -2.45 -6.50
N LYS A 56 -6.43 -2.52 -6.85
CA LYS A 56 -6.89 -2.80 -8.21
C LYS A 56 -7.24 -1.48 -8.88
N SER A 57 -6.57 -1.19 -9.98
CA SER A 57 -6.89 -0.05 -10.85
C SER A 57 -7.59 -0.54 -12.10
N LYS A 58 -8.72 0.07 -12.47
CA LYS A 58 -9.52 -0.29 -13.63
C LYS A 58 -9.64 0.87 -14.61
N ASN A 59 -9.37 0.60 -15.89
CA ASN A 59 -9.56 1.51 -17.02
C ASN A 59 -10.38 0.82 -18.11
N GLY A 60 -11.66 1.17 -18.25
CA GLY A 60 -12.56 0.46 -19.17
C GLY A 60 -12.69 -1.03 -18.81
N ASP A 61 -12.29 -1.90 -19.73
CA ASP A 61 -12.31 -3.36 -19.54
C ASP A 61 -11.02 -3.93 -18.94
N ASP A 62 -9.94 -3.13 -18.88
CA ASP A 62 -8.65 -3.57 -18.37
C ASP A 62 -8.54 -3.35 -16.84
N GLU A 63 -8.07 -4.36 -16.13
CA GLU A 63 -7.78 -4.31 -14.68
C GLU A 63 -6.31 -4.65 -14.43
N ARG A 64 -5.67 -3.90 -13.53
CA ARG A 64 -4.33 -4.19 -13.01
C ARG A 64 -4.36 -4.25 -11.50
N THR A 65 -3.62 -5.20 -10.93
CA THR A 65 -3.46 -5.34 -9.47
C THR A 65 -2.05 -4.97 -9.07
N HIS A 66 -1.94 -4.17 -8.02
CA HIS A 66 -0.71 -3.60 -7.49
C HIS A 66 -0.61 -3.93 -5.99
N TYR A 67 0.59 -4.22 -5.50
CA TYR A 67 0.80 -4.72 -4.15
C TYR A 67 1.81 -3.85 -3.40
N TRP A 68 1.43 -3.37 -2.23
CA TRP A 68 2.33 -2.78 -1.25
C TRP A 68 2.31 -3.62 0.02
N SER A 69 3.45 -4.21 0.36
CA SER A 69 3.61 -5.05 1.54
C SER A 69 4.18 -4.27 2.72
N ASN A 70 3.81 -4.67 3.93
CA ASN A 70 4.39 -4.17 5.18
C ASN A 70 4.20 -2.66 5.41
N VAL A 71 3.05 -2.13 5.00
CA VAL A 71 2.66 -0.74 5.29
C VAL A 71 2.26 -0.65 6.75
N LEU A 72 2.89 0.23 7.52
CA LEU A 72 2.55 0.43 8.93
C LEU A 72 1.44 1.46 9.03
N LEU A 73 0.28 1.06 9.58
CA LEU A 73 -0.86 1.94 9.86
C LEU A 73 -1.35 1.68 11.28
N THR A 74 -2.21 2.56 11.79
CA THR A 74 -2.91 2.40 13.06
C THR A 74 -3.68 1.08 13.13
N SER A 75 -3.74 0.51 14.34
CA SER A 75 -4.63 -0.60 14.64
C SER A 75 -6.05 -0.14 14.97
N ASP A 76 -6.28 1.17 15.16
CA ASP A 76 -7.61 1.71 15.44
C ASP A 76 -8.45 1.79 14.16
N SER A 77 -9.49 0.96 14.09
CA SER A 77 -10.39 0.91 12.94
C SER A 77 -11.10 2.23 12.63
N ASN A 78 -11.26 3.12 13.61
CA ASN A 78 -11.93 4.41 13.41
C ASN A 78 -11.02 5.43 12.73
N GLU A 79 -9.70 5.31 12.91
CA GLU A 79 -8.70 6.22 12.35
C GLU A 79 -8.04 5.64 11.08
N LEU A 80 -8.09 4.33 10.90
CA LEU A 80 -7.41 3.61 9.81
C LEU A 80 -7.74 4.14 8.41
N LEU A 81 -9.00 4.50 8.15
CA LEU A 81 -9.39 5.03 6.84
C LEU A 81 -8.74 6.39 6.56
N GLU A 82 -8.72 7.26 7.57
CA GLU A 82 -8.13 8.60 7.45
C GLU A 82 -6.62 8.51 7.27
N GLU A 83 -5.94 7.70 8.08
CA GLU A 83 -4.50 7.47 7.95
C GLU A 83 -4.13 6.82 6.62
N LEU A 84 -4.92 5.86 6.13
CA LEU A 84 -4.71 5.28 4.80
C LEU A 84 -4.78 6.35 3.71
N GLY A 85 -5.74 7.27 3.80
CA GLY A 85 -5.85 8.40 2.86
C GLY A 85 -4.58 9.23 2.85
N PHE A 86 -4.11 9.66 4.02
CA PHE A 86 -2.85 10.41 4.14
C PHE A 86 -1.65 9.63 3.61
N TYR A 87 -1.57 8.32 3.88
CA TYR A 87 -0.49 7.48 3.40
C TYR A 87 -0.47 7.36 1.86
N LEU A 88 -1.64 7.18 1.24
CA LEU A 88 -1.76 7.08 -0.22
C LEU A 88 -1.34 8.38 -0.91
N ASP A 89 -1.63 9.54 -0.30
CA ASP A 89 -1.25 10.86 -0.79
C ASP A 89 0.25 11.15 -0.58
N ASP A 90 0.79 10.92 0.61
CA ASP A 90 2.19 11.22 0.96
C ASP A 90 3.19 10.37 0.15
N GLU A 91 2.86 9.10 -0.09
CA GLU A 91 3.66 8.21 -0.92
C GLU A 91 3.32 8.30 -2.43
N GLU A 92 2.42 9.21 -2.81
CA GLU A 92 1.97 9.43 -4.19
C GLU A 92 1.55 8.13 -4.92
N ILE A 93 0.96 7.18 -4.19
CA ILE A 93 0.73 5.80 -4.68
C ILE A 93 -0.20 5.78 -5.88
N LEU A 94 -1.30 6.52 -5.82
CA LEU A 94 -2.28 6.54 -6.92
C LEU A 94 -1.69 7.22 -8.17
N ASP A 95 -0.91 8.28 -7.99
CA ASP A 95 -0.22 8.98 -9.08
C ASP A 95 0.85 8.10 -9.74
N SER A 96 1.58 7.29 -8.96
CA SER A 96 2.49 6.28 -9.47
C SER A 96 1.78 5.23 -10.33
N ILE A 97 0.62 4.73 -9.88
CA ILE A 97 -0.19 3.77 -10.66
C ILE A 97 -0.66 4.38 -11.97
N ILE A 98 -1.14 5.63 -11.95
CA ILE A 98 -1.60 6.33 -13.16
C ILE A 98 -0.45 6.49 -14.16
N SER A 99 0.72 6.90 -13.68
CA SER A 99 1.92 7.03 -14.53
C SER A 99 2.27 5.71 -15.22
N ASN A 100 2.13 4.57 -14.51
CA ASN A 100 2.33 3.23 -15.09
C ASN A 100 1.27 2.84 -16.13
N TRP A 101 0.08 3.43 -16.12
CA TRP A 101 -0.90 3.24 -17.20
C TRP A 101 -0.50 4.00 -18.46
N GLU A 102 0.07 5.20 -18.33
CA GLU A 102 0.54 6.03 -19.44
C GLU A 102 1.77 5.42 -20.15
N LEU A 103 2.66 4.78 -19.40
CA LEU A 103 3.89 4.16 -19.94
C LEU A 103 3.65 2.95 -20.85
N VAL A 104 2.54 2.22 -20.69
CA VAL A 104 2.24 1.02 -21.50
C VAL A 104 1.86 1.35 -22.94
N GLY A 105 1.72 2.63 -23.30
CA GLY A 105 1.64 3.06 -24.70
C GLY A 105 2.93 2.87 -25.51
N ASP A 106 4.06 2.51 -24.86
CA ASP A 106 5.35 2.33 -25.51
C ASP A 106 5.76 0.84 -25.52
N ASP A 107 5.57 0.16 -26.66
CA ASP A 107 5.81 -1.28 -26.89
C ASP A 107 7.30 -1.71 -26.77
N SER A 108 8.19 -0.83 -26.32
CA SER A 108 9.64 -1.02 -26.26
C SER A 108 10.14 -1.50 -24.89
N GLY A 109 9.48 -2.52 -24.34
CA GLY A 109 9.86 -3.11 -23.05
C GLY A 109 11.21 -3.86 -23.07
N PRO A 110 11.86 -4.04 -21.90
CA PRO A 110 13.12 -4.77 -21.82
C PRO A 110 12.94 -6.23 -22.23
N GLY A 111 13.60 -6.62 -23.31
CA GLY A 111 13.72 -8.02 -23.74
C GLY A 111 14.78 -8.74 -22.92
N TRP A 112 14.37 -9.41 -21.85
CA TRP A 112 15.24 -10.32 -21.12
C TRP A 112 15.53 -11.53 -22.01
N LYS A 113 16.81 -11.77 -22.32
CA LYS A 113 17.30 -12.95 -23.03
C LYS A 113 18.16 -13.79 -22.11
#